data_AF-A0A368HCG5-F1
#
_entry.id   AF-A0A368HCG5-F1
#
_cell.length_a   1.000
_cell.length_b   1.000
_cell.length_c   1.000
_cell.angle_alpha   90.00
_cell.angle_beta   90.00
_cell.angle_gamma   90.00
#
_symmetry.space_group_name_H-M   'P 1'
#
loop_
_entity.id
_entity.type
_entity.pdbx_description
1 polymer ?
#
loop_
_entity_poly.entity_id
_entity_poly.type
_entity_poly.pdbx_seq_one_letter_code
_entity_poly.pdbx_strand_id
1 'polypeptide(L)'
;MRNRVIGQTAWVVADDHLPAWSNGPPPETIGHESVSMPATGEVWAYVEMQTPLPDRDPVGLYRMTMARRYCRQGHRNDPGDREPIPKGGGYSSIIRAYAPVAVQPTRLDSGQLPNAHIGPMTLRE
;
A
#
# COMPACT_ATOMS: atom_id res chain seq x y z
N MET A 1 -18.65 -23.25 -5.71
CA MET A 1 -17.30 -23.02 -5.13
C MET A 1 -17.48 -22.82 -3.63
N ARG A 2 -16.76 -23.53 -2.75
CA ARG A 2 -16.85 -23.29 -1.29
C ARG A 2 -16.32 -21.88 -1.00
N ASN A 3 -17.05 -21.08 -0.24
CA ASN A 3 -16.67 -19.71 0.15
C ASN A 3 -15.45 -19.76 1.08
N ARG A 4 -14.25 -19.84 0.50
CA ARG A 4 -12.99 -19.88 1.25
C ARG A 4 -12.47 -18.45 1.35
N VAL A 5 -12.10 -18.03 2.56
CA VAL A 5 -11.41 -16.75 2.76
C VAL A 5 -10.04 -16.82 2.07
N ILE A 6 -9.69 -15.81 1.29
CA ILE A 6 -8.46 -15.69 0.51
C ILE A 6 -7.63 -14.54 1.09
N GLY A 7 -6.31 -14.74 1.18
CA GLY A 7 -5.38 -13.72 1.65
C GLY A 7 -4.65 -14.13 2.93
N GLN A 8 -3.91 -13.18 3.50
CA GLN A 8 -3.05 -13.40 4.67
C GLN A 8 -3.19 -12.23 5.65
N THR A 9 -2.73 -12.45 6.88
CA THR A 9 -2.73 -11.45 7.95
C THR A 9 -1.41 -10.67 8.06
N ALA A 10 -0.38 -11.03 7.28
CA ALA A 10 0.89 -10.33 7.25
C ALA A 10 1.50 -10.35 5.84
N TRP A 11 2.02 -9.20 5.41
CA TRP A 11 2.66 -9.01 4.12
C TRP A 11 3.89 -8.11 4.26
N VAL A 12 4.91 -8.38 3.45
CA VAL A 12 6.07 -7.51 3.29
C VAL A 12 6.13 -7.09 1.82
N VAL A 13 6.19 -5.79 1.58
CA VAL A 13 6.48 -5.22 0.26
C VAL A 13 7.90 -4.70 0.32
N ALA A 14 8.83 -5.40 -0.34
CA ALA A 14 10.27 -5.11 -0.20
C ALA A 14 10.74 -3.92 -1.06
N ASP A 15 10.04 -3.63 -2.17
CA ASP A 15 10.45 -2.65 -3.19
C ASP A 15 9.37 -1.57 -3.40
N ASP A 16 9.09 -0.81 -2.35
CA ASP A 16 8.31 0.42 -2.46
C ASP A 16 9.25 1.62 -2.76
N HIS A 17 8.71 2.66 -3.39
CA HIS A 17 9.44 3.88 -3.75
C HIS A 17 8.47 5.03 -4.02
N LEU A 18 8.52 6.04 -3.18
CA LEU A 18 7.63 7.19 -3.27
C LEU A 18 8.25 8.22 -4.21
N PRO A 19 7.65 8.55 -5.37
CA PRO A 19 8.27 9.47 -6.32
C PRO A 19 8.56 10.84 -5.68
N ALA A 20 9.77 11.38 -5.91
CA ALA A 20 10.16 12.69 -5.40
C ALA A 20 9.48 13.86 -6.14
N TRP A 21 9.03 13.64 -7.36
CA TRP A 21 8.48 14.65 -8.25
C TRP A 21 7.44 14.03 -9.19
N SER A 22 6.67 14.88 -9.86
CA SER A 22 5.54 14.49 -10.71
C SER A 22 5.32 15.55 -11.78
N ASN A 23 5.09 15.15 -13.03
CA ASN A 23 4.74 16.07 -14.12
C ASN A 23 3.25 16.03 -14.49
N GLY A 24 2.49 15.08 -13.95
CA GLY A 24 1.07 14.93 -14.29
C GLY A 24 0.17 16.01 -13.66
N PRO A 25 -0.94 16.40 -14.30
CA PRO A 25 -1.95 17.26 -13.69
C PRO A 25 -2.51 16.68 -12.38
N PRO A 26 -2.58 17.48 -11.31
CA PRO A 26 -3.19 17.06 -10.05
C PRO A 26 -4.72 16.99 -10.14
N PRO A 27 -5.39 16.15 -9.33
CA PRO A 27 -4.81 15.22 -8.35
C PRO A 27 -4.48 13.82 -8.88
N GLU A 28 -5.10 13.38 -9.98
CA GLU A 28 -5.12 11.96 -10.39
C GLU A 28 -3.77 11.45 -10.87
N THR A 29 -2.95 12.33 -11.45
CA THR A 29 -1.68 11.95 -12.07
C THR A 29 -0.47 12.45 -11.29
N ILE A 30 -0.68 12.89 -10.04
CA ILE A 30 0.43 13.08 -9.09
C ILE A 30 1.08 11.72 -8.87
N GLY A 31 2.39 11.62 -9.08
CA GLY A 31 3.16 10.41 -8.82
C GLY A 31 2.92 9.92 -7.38
N HIS A 32 2.42 8.70 -7.24
CA HIS A 32 1.99 8.14 -5.96
C HIS A 32 2.21 6.65 -5.88
N GLU A 33 2.23 6.16 -4.66
CA GLU A 33 2.09 4.74 -4.38
C GLU A 33 0.78 4.46 -3.68
N SER A 34 0.25 3.29 -4.01
CA SER A 34 -0.99 2.80 -3.46
C SER A 34 -0.89 1.32 -3.15
N VAL A 35 -1.69 0.88 -2.19
CA VAL A 35 -1.90 -0.53 -1.93
C VAL A 35 -3.38 -0.83 -2.01
N SER A 36 -3.75 -1.73 -2.91
CA SER A 36 -5.11 -2.27 -3.03
C SER A 36 -5.24 -3.48 -2.14
N MET A 37 -6.25 -3.47 -1.26
CA MET A 37 -6.49 -4.53 -0.29
C MET A 37 -7.95 -5.00 -0.32
N PRO A 38 -8.29 -6.03 -1.11
CA PRO A 38 -9.61 -6.64 -1.02
C PRO A 38 -9.68 -7.53 0.22
N ALA A 39 -10.63 -7.23 1.11
CA ALA A 39 -11.03 -8.14 2.18
C ALA A 39 -11.98 -9.19 1.61
N THR A 40 -11.67 -10.47 1.73
CA THR A 40 -12.54 -11.54 1.19
C THR A 40 -13.33 -12.27 2.29
N GLY A 41 -13.13 -11.88 3.55
CA GLY A 41 -13.83 -12.45 4.71
C GLY A 41 -15.18 -11.77 5.00
N GLU A 42 -15.93 -12.36 5.92
CA GLU A 42 -17.22 -11.82 6.40
C GLU A 42 -17.08 -10.80 7.54
N VAL A 43 -15.88 -10.67 8.11
CA VAL A 43 -15.56 -9.76 9.20
C VAL A 43 -14.84 -8.53 8.69
N TRP A 44 -14.88 -7.45 9.47
CA TRP A 44 -14.07 -6.26 9.22
C TRP A 44 -12.59 -6.60 9.36
N ALA A 45 -11.76 -5.98 8.52
CA ALA A 45 -10.31 -6.08 8.62
C ALA A 45 -9.75 -4.76 9.14
N TYR A 46 -9.08 -4.82 10.29
CA TYR A 46 -8.21 -3.76 10.78
C TYR A 46 -6.82 -4.01 10.21
N VAL A 47 -6.24 -3.01 9.56
CA VAL A 47 -4.92 -3.10 8.93
C VAL A 47 -4.01 -2.01 9.44
N GLU A 48 -2.80 -2.40 9.79
CA GLU A 48 -1.68 -1.54 10.13
C GLU A 48 -0.60 -1.69 9.05
N MET A 49 -0.18 -0.58 8.47
CA MET A 49 0.94 -0.53 7.53
C MET A 49 2.02 0.35 8.14
N GLN A 50 3.29 -0.04 8.04
CA GLN A 50 4.43 0.73 8.54
C GLN A 50 5.65 0.55 7.62
N THR A 51 6.55 1.53 7.62
CA THR A 51 7.82 1.50 6.87
C THR A 51 8.99 1.41 7.84
N PRO A 52 9.67 0.25 7.98
CA PRO A 52 10.88 0.14 8.79
C PRO A 52 11.97 1.05 8.25
N LEU A 53 12.78 1.61 9.15
CA LEU A 53 13.94 2.41 8.83
C LEU A 53 15.17 1.78 9.50
N PRO A 54 16.37 1.91 8.89
CA PRO A 54 17.57 1.21 9.37
C PRO A 54 17.97 1.63 10.80
N ASP A 55 17.82 2.91 11.14
CA ASP A 55 18.44 3.50 12.34
C ASP A 55 17.45 4.20 13.30
N ARG A 56 16.15 4.02 13.10
CA ARG A 56 15.10 4.63 13.94
C ARG A 56 13.76 3.91 13.86
N ASP A 57 12.79 4.39 14.64
CA ASP A 57 11.43 3.85 14.66
C ASP A 57 10.77 3.87 13.26
N PRO A 58 9.95 2.86 12.92
CA PRO A 58 9.21 2.82 11.67
C PRO A 58 8.31 4.04 11.51
N VAL A 59 8.27 4.59 10.30
CA VAL A 59 7.38 5.71 9.95
C VAL A 59 6.13 5.24 9.22
N GLY A 60 5.14 6.14 9.13
CA GLY A 60 3.94 5.90 8.33
C GLY A 60 3.08 4.76 8.88
N LEU A 61 2.77 4.76 10.18
CA LEU A 61 1.81 3.81 10.75
C LEU A 61 0.38 4.14 10.31
N TYR A 62 0.02 3.71 9.11
CA TYR A 62 -1.32 3.89 8.55
C TYR A 62 -2.25 2.83 9.13
N ARG A 63 -3.23 3.29 9.92
CA ARG A 63 -4.32 2.46 10.41
C ARG A 63 -5.53 2.63 9.53
N MET A 64 -6.04 1.53 9.02
CA MET A 64 -7.23 1.52 8.20
C MET A 64 -8.16 0.38 8.56
N THR A 65 -9.44 0.70 8.57
CA THR A 65 -10.50 -0.29 8.70
C THR A 65 -11.09 -0.53 7.32
N MET A 66 -11.29 -1.79 6.96
CA MET A 66 -11.96 -2.22 5.73
C MET A 66 -13.22 -2.98 6.08
N ALA A 67 -14.34 -2.58 5.48
CA ALA A 67 -15.58 -3.33 5.56
C ALA A 67 -15.41 -4.72 4.92
N ARG A 68 -16.28 -5.67 5.31
CA ARG A 68 -16.32 -6.99 4.68
C ARG A 68 -16.50 -6.87 3.17
N ARG A 69 -15.82 -7.73 2.39
CA ARG A 69 -15.97 -7.79 0.92
C ARG A 69 -15.72 -6.44 0.21
N TYR A 70 -14.80 -5.63 0.74
CA TYR A 70 -14.49 -4.30 0.24
C TYR A 70 -13.03 -4.22 -0.21
N CYS A 71 -12.74 -3.33 -1.17
CA CYS A 71 -11.38 -3.01 -1.60
C CYS A 71 -11.06 -1.58 -1.19
N ARG A 72 -9.97 -1.39 -0.44
CA ARG A 72 -9.46 -0.05 -0.09
C ARG A 72 -8.14 0.20 -0.79
N GLN A 73 -8.03 1.39 -1.38
CA GLN A 73 -6.77 1.93 -1.89
C GLN A 73 -6.17 2.85 -0.82
N GLY A 74 -5.00 2.50 -0.31
CA GLY A 74 -4.24 3.35 0.62
C GLY A 74 -3.21 4.18 -0.13
N HIS A 75 -3.42 5.48 -0.29
CA HIS A 75 -2.41 6.38 -0.85
C HIS A 75 -1.34 6.69 0.19
N ARG A 76 -0.08 6.35 -0.11
CA ARG A 76 1.06 6.57 0.81
C ARG A 76 1.57 8.01 0.83
N ASN A 77 1.19 8.79 -0.18
CA ASN A 77 1.52 10.22 -0.27
C ASN A 77 0.78 11.11 0.74
N ASP A 78 -0.27 10.60 1.38
CA ASP A 78 -1.07 11.37 2.32
C ASP A 78 -0.85 10.84 3.75
N PRO A 79 0.13 11.40 4.50
CA PRO A 79 0.38 10.98 5.88
C PRO A 79 -0.74 11.35 6.86
N GLY A 80 -1.61 12.31 6.51
CA GLY A 80 -2.41 13.04 7.49
C GLY A 80 -1.49 13.68 8.56
N ASP A 81 -1.79 13.47 9.84
CA ASP A 81 -1.02 13.99 10.98
C ASP A 81 0.25 13.18 11.32
N ARG A 82 0.63 12.21 10.49
CA ARG A 82 1.77 11.31 10.75
C ARG A 82 3.06 11.84 10.14
N GLU A 83 4.20 11.31 10.58
CA GLU A 83 5.46 11.55 9.89
C GLU A 83 5.40 10.98 8.45
N PRO A 84 5.71 11.78 7.41
CA PRO A 84 5.69 11.34 6.03
C PRO A 84 6.80 10.33 5.73
N ILE A 85 6.54 9.43 4.78
CA ILE A 85 7.58 8.58 4.20
C ILE A 85 8.52 9.46 3.35
N PRO A 86 9.86 9.31 3.47
CA PRO A 86 10.81 10.01 2.62
C PRO A 86 10.56 9.75 1.13
N LYS A 87 10.50 10.82 0.33
CA LYS A 87 10.36 10.71 -1.14
C LYS A 87 11.70 10.49 -1.83
N GLY A 88 11.68 9.89 -3.02
CA GLY A 88 12.86 9.67 -3.87
C GLY A 88 13.76 8.53 -3.42
N GLY A 89 13.44 7.86 -2.31
CA GLY A 89 14.14 6.69 -1.80
C GLY A 89 13.30 5.42 -1.95
N GLY A 90 13.98 4.30 -2.22
CA GLY A 90 13.36 2.98 -2.04
C GLY A 90 13.16 2.69 -0.55
N TYR A 91 12.07 2.02 -0.22
CA TYR A 91 11.75 1.60 1.14
C TYR A 91 10.98 0.27 1.11
N SER A 92 10.76 -0.31 2.27
CA SER A 92 9.93 -1.50 2.41
C SER A 92 8.74 -1.20 3.31
N SER A 93 7.59 -1.81 3.03
CA SER A 93 6.42 -1.76 3.90
C SER A 93 6.17 -3.10 4.57
N ILE A 94 5.76 -3.07 5.84
CA ILE A 94 5.16 -4.20 6.53
C ILE A 94 3.68 -3.90 6.74
N ILE A 95 2.82 -4.82 6.30
CA ILE A 95 1.36 -4.72 6.44
C ILE A 95 0.89 -5.86 7.33
N ARG A 96 0.15 -5.54 8.38
CA ARG A 96 -0.47 -6.51 9.30
C ARG A 96 -1.97 -6.29 9.31
N ALA A 97 -2.74 -7.36 9.25
CA ALA A 97 -4.18 -7.34 9.25
C ALA A 97 -4.74 -8.32 10.29
N TYR A 98 -5.81 -7.92 10.98
CA TYR A 98 -6.49 -8.76 11.97
C TYR A 98 -7.41 -9.82 11.34
N ALA A 99 -7.63 -9.74 10.03
CA ALA A 99 -8.33 -10.75 9.23
C ALA A 99 -7.60 -10.92 7.89
N PRO A 100 -7.76 -12.06 7.18
CA PRO A 100 -7.08 -12.28 5.91
C PRO A 100 -7.48 -11.24 4.85
N VAL A 101 -6.48 -10.64 4.23
CA VAL A 101 -6.61 -9.68 3.13
C VAL A 101 -5.61 -10.03 2.04
N ALA A 102 -5.94 -9.77 0.78
CA ALA A 102 -4.91 -9.73 -0.25
C ALA A 102 -4.28 -8.33 -0.28
N VAL A 103 -3.05 -8.23 -0.76
CA VAL A 103 -2.28 -6.98 -0.85
C VAL A 103 -1.70 -6.89 -2.25
N GLN A 104 -1.99 -5.79 -2.95
CA GLN A 104 -1.36 -5.47 -4.22
C GLN A 104 -0.81 -4.04 -4.18
N PRO A 105 0.52 -3.86 -4.11
CA PRO A 105 1.11 -2.54 -4.25
C PRO A 105 1.09 -2.10 -5.72
N THR A 106 0.91 -0.80 -5.93
CA THR A 106 0.94 -0.15 -7.24
C THR A 106 1.70 1.16 -7.12
N ARG A 107 2.43 1.50 -8.19
CA ARG A 107 3.12 2.79 -8.34
C ARG A 107 2.66 3.47 -9.61
N LEU A 108 2.36 4.76 -9.49
CA LEU A 108 2.31 5.70 -10.60
C LEU A 108 3.52 6.63 -10.46
N ASP A 109 4.44 6.58 -11.42
CA ASP A 109 5.52 7.56 -11.54
C ASP A 109 5.30 8.39 -12.80
N SER A 110 4.74 9.58 -12.63
CA SER A 110 4.46 10.52 -13.72
C SER A 110 5.63 11.45 -14.03
N GLY A 111 6.77 11.32 -13.34
CA GLY A 111 7.99 12.01 -13.70
C GLY A 111 8.72 11.33 -14.89
N GLN A 112 8.62 10.01 -15.01
CA GLN A 112 9.23 9.27 -16.11
C GLN A 112 8.42 9.42 -17.42
N LEU A 113 9.10 9.39 -18.58
CA LEU A 113 8.48 9.40 -19.92
C LEU A 113 7.43 8.28 -20.08
N PRO A 114 6.41 8.46 -20.94
CA PRO A 114 5.01 8.38 -20.56
C PRO A 114 4.60 7.02 -19.94
N ASN A 115 4.29 7.04 -18.64
CA ASN A 115 3.49 6.06 -17.90
C ASN A 115 4.15 4.71 -17.51
N ALA A 116 5.31 4.76 -16.85
CA ALA A 116 5.86 3.59 -16.17
C ALA A 116 4.97 3.20 -14.97
N HIS A 117 4.12 2.19 -15.17
CA HIS A 117 3.40 1.50 -14.11
C HIS A 117 4.16 0.22 -13.78
N ILE A 118 4.61 0.09 -12.53
CA ILE A 118 5.13 -1.16 -11.99
C ILE A 118 4.17 -1.60 -10.88
N GLY A 119 3.61 -2.80 -11.04
CA GLY A 119 2.85 -3.46 -9.99
C GLY A 119 3.32 -4.91 -9.90
N PRO A 120 3.97 -5.35 -8.81
CA PRO A 120 4.27 -6.76 -8.65
C PRO A 120 2.96 -7.53 -8.42
N MET A 121 2.86 -8.69 -9.06
CA MET A 121 1.80 -9.66 -8.80
C MET A 121 2.16 -10.42 -7.53
N THR A 122 1.37 -10.30 -6.47
CA THR A 122 1.48 -11.20 -5.31
C THR A 122 0.21 -12.02 -5.19
N LEU A 123 0.21 -13.18 -5.85
CA LEU A 123 -0.75 -14.26 -5.60
C LEU A 123 0.04 -15.42 -4.99
N ARG A 124 -0.36 -15.87 -3.80
CA ARG A 124 -0.15 -17.25 -3.38
C ARG A 124 -1.43 -17.78 -2.73
N GLU A 125 -1.73 -19.01 -3.12
CA GLU A 125 -2.95 -19.79 -2.88
C GLU A 125 -3.24 -20.10 -1.40
#